data_AF-A0A9D9WXX4-F1
#
_entry.id   AF-A0A9D9WXX4-F1
#
_cell.length_a   1.000
_cell.length_b   1.000
_cell.length_c   1.000
_cell.angle_alpha   90.00
_cell.angle_beta   90.00
_cell.angle_gamma   90.00
#
_symmetry.space_group_name_H-M   'P 1'
#
loop_
_entity.id
_entity.type
_entity.pdbx_description
1 polymer ?
#
loop_
_entity_poly.entity_id
_entity_poly.type
_entity_poly.pdbx_seq_one_letter_code
_entity_poly.pdbx_strand_id
1 'polypeptide(L)'
;MAYEHLRLEREAPINPRHPRRFGGSFKPDDPRAYGVVLGQRLQAAKARIADPAQADIGGFDERKLLKIRLHAGDKSVPPFDAIPGVEIVSQEDESVVLAFATDEGLSEFERRLTALARDGVVTRKELLFAVEDFDHWTPEERKGNALRDHGFPAAATFTLDIELWPQERQDKRQAMVRAFVAWQQELSIEKLDEIQQGDSGDGRDTATACGGRHFRPNQMYKIHTPGGAEHYPPKGRCWVTIESEYQRLLAEGRMWFGSDGRGVPRKKTYLNEQEGRMSWTWWPNDEVGNTQESKKEIISLFGPENVFDTPKPERLVHRILHIATNPGDLVLDSFAGSGTTGAVAHKMGRRWIMVELGEHCHTHVIPRMKKVIDGEDGGGVTEAVEWKGGGGFRYYKLAPSLIVNDRWGNPVINPDYNAAQLAEALAKLEGFSYAPSELQWWQHGHSSERDFIYVTTQNLSAEQLQALSDEVGSDQSLLVCCAAFHGVSAAAAAERWPNLTLKKIPKMVLARCEWGHDDYSLNVANLPMAQPEEAQHAPRPAPGGRGKKAAAMPDLFGDDGEAT
;
A
#
# COMPACT_ATOMS: atom_id res chain seq x y z
N MET A 1 -28.94 48.86 3.89
CA MET A 1 -27.79 48.48 4.74
C MET A 1 -27.22 47.21 4.17
N ALA A 2 -26.03 47.29 3.55
CA ALA A 2 -25.32 46.15 3.02
C ALA A 2 -24.74 45.37 4.20
N TYR A 3 -25.01 44.07 4.28
CA TYR A 3 -24.35 43.22 5.27
C TYR A 3 -22.88 43.08 4.88
N GLU A 4 -21.98 43.60 5.71
CA GLU A 4 -20.55 43.33 5.58
C GLU A 4 -20.33 41.83 5.76
N HIS A 5 -19.92 41.16 4.68
CA HIS A 5 -19.42 39.79 4.77
C HIS A 5 -18.17 39.78 5.64
N LEU A 6 -18.19 39.01 6.73
CA LEU A 6 -17.00 38.67 7.51
C LEU A 6 -15.91 38.14 6.58
N ARG A 7 -14.82 38.90 6.41
CA ARG A 7 -13.60 38.42 5.77
C ARG A 7 -12.85 37.53 6.76
N LEU A 8 -12.97 36.23 6.57
CA LEU A 8 -12.10 35.26 7.25
C LEU A 8 -10.81 35.15 6.46
N GLU A 9 -9.69 35.59 7.04
CA GLU A 9 -8.37 35.22 6.52
C GLU A 9 -8.16 33.74 6.76
N ARG A 10 -7.69 33.05 5.72
CA ARG A 10 -7.26 31.65 5.81
C ARG A 10 -6.14 31.59 6.85
N GLU A 11 -6.39 31.02 8.01
CA GLU A 11 -5.31 30.69 8.95
C GLU A 11 -4.26 29.88 8.18
N ALA A 12 -3.06 30.44 8.07
CA ALA A 12 -1.91 29.67 7.65
C ALA A 12 -1.79 28.49 8.62
N PRO A 13 -1.61 27.25 8.13
CA PRO A 13 -1.48 26.11 9.02
C PRO A 13 -0.34 26.39 9.99
N ILE A 14 -0.69 26.65 11.25
CA ILE A 14 0.26 26.55 12.36
C ILE A 14 0.44 25.06 12.54
N ASN A 15 1.25 24.45 11.67
CA ASN A 15 2.09 23.36 12.10
C ASN A 15 3.13 24.05 12.97
N PRO A 16 3.06 24.01 14.32
CA PRO A 16 4.28 24.09 15.06
C PRO A 16 5.06 22.84 14.64
N ARG A 17 5.84 22.98 13.55
CA ARG A 17 7.08 22.23 13.43
C ARG A 17 7.79 22.59 14.73
N HIS A 18 7.69 21.73 15.73
CA HIS A 18 8.64 21.74 16.81
C HIS A 18 9.98 21.95 16.12
N PRO A 19 10.74 23.02 16.41
CA PRO A 19 12.09 23.10 15.90
C PRO A 19 12.74 21.84 16.43
N ARG A 20 12.89 20.81 15.58
CA ARG A 20 13.70 19.65 15.90
C ARG A 20 15.02 20.28 16.28
N ARG A 21 15.38 20.21 17.56
CA ARG A 21 16.70 20.64 17.99
C ARG A 21 17.65 19.73 17.25
N PHE A 22 18.24 20.27 16.19
CA PHE A 22 19.30 19.62 15.46
C PHE A 22 20.48 19.52 16.42
N GLY A 23 20.62 18.37 17.06
CA GLY A 23 21.80 18.03 17.84
C GLY A 23 22.80 17.38 16.91
N GLY A 24 23.43 18.17 16.03
CA GLY A 24 24.55 17.66 15.24
C GLY A 24 25.58 17.07 16.20
N SER A 25 25.80 15.76 16.14
CA SER A 25 26.69 15.09 17.10
C SER A 25 28.15 15.45 16.85
N PHE A 26 28.49 15.82 15.61
CA PHE A 26 29.85 16.14 15.21
C PHE A 26 30.24 17.58 15.56
N LYS A 27 31.37 17.71 16.25
CA LYS A 27 32.04 18.99 16.53
C LYS A 27 33.52 18.83 16.21
N PRO A 28 34.08 19.61 15.27
CA PRO A 28 35.50 19.53 14.98
C PRO A 28 36.33 20.06 16.14
N ASP A 29 37.44 19.40 16.45
CA ASP A 29 38.40 19.83 17.48
C ASP A 29 39.04 21.18 17.14
N ASP A 30 39.28 21.44 15.85
CA ASP A 30 39.70 22.73 15.32
C ASP A 30 38.70 23.24 14.25
N PRO A 31 37.75 24.10 14.62
CA PRO A 31 36.80 24.69 13.70
C PRO A 31 37.43 25.49 12.57
N ARG A 32 38.61 26.09 12.77
CA ARG A 32 39.28 26.90 11.75
C ARG A 32 39.89 26.02 10.68
N ALA A 33 40.68 25.01 11.08
CA ALA A 33 41.23 24.03 10.16
C ALA A 33 40.11 23.30 9.39
N TYR A 34 39.01 22.98 10.07
CA TYR A 34 37.83 22.39 9.46
C TYR A 34 37.22 23.27 8.37
N GLY A 35 37.03 24.57 8.65
CA GLY A 35 36.52 25.53 7.68
C GLY A 35 37.41 25.67 6.44
N VAL A 36 38.74 25.61 6.61
CA VAL A 36 39.70 25.64 5.48
C VAL A 36 39.54 24.41 4.58
N VAL A 37 39.53 23.21 5.18
CA VAL A 37 39.40 21.94 4.43
C VAL A 37 38.07 21.87 3.70
N LEU A 38 36.98 22.19 4.39
CA LEU A 38 35.65 22.15 3.81
C LEU A 38 35.45 23.22 2.71
N GLY A 39 36.07 24.39 2.88
CA GLY A 39 36.15 25.42 1.84
C GLY A 39 36.88 24.93 0.58
N GLN A 40 38.02 24.24 0.73
CA GLN A 40 38.73 23.65 -0.40
C GLN A 40 37.90 22.58 -1.14
N ARG A 41 37.16 21.74 -0.38
CA ARG A 41 36.24 20.75 -0.94
C ARG A 41 35.11 21.41 -1.75
N LEU A 42 34.51 22.47 -1.22
CA LEU A 42 33.50 23.23 -1.95
C LEU A 42 34.05 23.85 -3.24
N GLN A 43 35.27 24.40 -3.23
CA GLN A 43 35.90 24.92 -4.44
C GLN A 43 36.17 23.83 -5.47
N ALA A 44 36.65 22.66 -5.03
CA ALA A 44 36.84 21.52 -5.91
C ALA A 44 35.51 21.04 -6.53
N ALA A 45 34.44 20.98 -5.74
CA ALA A 45 33.10 20.65 -6.22
C ALA A 45 32.60 21.69 -7.24
N LYS A 46 32.74 22.99 -6.97
CA LYS A 46 32.39 24.07 -7.91
C LYS A 46 33.18 23.96 -9.22
N ALA A 47 34.47 23.64 -9.15
CA ALA A 47 35.29 23.45 -10.34
C ALA A 47 34.84 22.25 -11.19
N ARG A 48 34.43 21.14 -10.55
CA ARG A 48 33.86 19.97 -11.24
C ARG A 48 32.51 20.28 -11.87
N ILE A 49 31.63 21.00 -11.15
CA ILE A 49 30.33 21.44 -11.68
C ILE A 49 30.51 22.32 -12.93
N ALA A 50 31.58 23.12 -13.00
CA ALA A 50 31.88 24.02 -14.10
C ALA A 50 32.66 23.38 -15.28
N ASP A 51 33.14 22.14 -15.15
CA ASP A 51 33.89 21.45 -16.21
C ASP A 51 32.94 20.95 -17.32
N PRO A 52 33.06 21.41 -18.59
CA PRO A 52 32.21 20.99 -19.70
C PRO A 52 32.13 19.48 -19.95
N ALA A 53 33.17 18.72 -19.58
CA ALA A 53 33.20 17.26 -19.76
C ALA A 53 32.48 16.48 -18.64
N GLN A 54 32.27 17.11 -17.48
CA GLN A 54 31.59 16.54 -16.31
C GLN A 54 30.36 17.37 -15.90
N ALA A 55 29.98 18.33 -16.75
CA ALA A 55 29.10 19.42 -16.39
C ALA A 55 27.73 18.91 -15.91
N ASP A 56 27.30 19.51 -14.81
CA ASP A 56 25.88 19.58 -14.52
C ASP A 56 25.24 20.52 -15.54
N ILE A 57 24.41 19.96 -16.42
CA ILE A 57 23.78 20.70 -17.53
C ILE A 57 22.75 21.72 -17.00
N GLY A 58 22.49 21.71 -15.68
CA GLY A 58 21.47 22.54 -15.07
C GLY A 58 20.07 22.04 -15.43
N GLY A 59 19.07 22.56 -14.71
CA GLY A 59 17.67 22.29 -15.01
C GLY A 59 17.09 23.32 -15.99
N PHE A 60 15.81 23.61 -15.82
CA PHE A 60 15.13 24.70 -16.53
C PHE A 60 15.42 26.10 -15.95
N ASP A 61 16.21 26.17 -14.87
CA ASP A 61 16.63 27.39 -14.21
C ASP A 61 18.13 27.33 -13.86
N GLU A 62 18.67 28.44 -13.34
CA GLU A 62 20.10 28.62 -13.08
C GLU A 62 20.64 27.80 -11.89
N ARG A 63 19.78 27.01 -11.20
CA ARG A 63 20.21 26.24 -10.03
C ARG A 63 20.99 25.00 -10.46
N LYS A 64 22.09 24.75 -9.77
CA LYS A 64 22.96 23.59 -9.94
C LYS A 64 22.68 22.56 -8.86
N LEU A 65 22.85 21.28 -9.16
CA LEU A 65 22.66 20.19 -8.21
C LEU A 65 23.97 19.91 -7.46
N LEU A 66 23.94 20.20 -6.15
CA LEU A 66 25.04 19.98 -5.23
C LEU A 66 24.77 18.72 -4.41
N LYS A 67 25.75 17.82 -4.35
CA LYS A 67 25.74 16.64 -3.48
C LYS A 67 26.48 16.98 -2.19
N ILE A 68 25.79 16.88 -1.06
CA ILE A 68 26.34 17.15 0.26
C ILE A 68 26.39 15.84 1.03
N ARG A 69 27.57 15.39 1.44
CA ARG A 69 27.71 14.23 2.33
C ARG A 69 27.70 14.71 3.78
N LEU A 70 26.89 14.07 4.62
CA LEU A 70 26.79 14.29 6.05
C LEU A 70 27.62 13.27 6.83
N HIS A 71 28.08 13.65 8.02
CA HIS A 71 28.80 12.74 8.91
C HIS A 71 27.92 11.59 9.42
N ALA A 72 28.53 10.41 9.63
CA ALA A 72 27.84 9.23 10.15
C ALA A 72 27.27 9.48 11.57
N GLY A 73 25.96 9.24 11.73
CA GLY A 73 25.24 9.40 13.00
C GLY A 73 24.22 10.55 13.03
N ASP A 74 24.30 11.50 12.08
CA ASP A 74 23.32 12.57 11.94
C ASP A 74 22.11 12.10 11.10
N LYS A 75 21.15 11.43 11.75
CA LYS A 75 19.94 10.85 11.11
C LYS A 75 18.93 11.87 10.57
N SER A 76 19.17 13.17 10.76
CA SER A 76 18.25 14.22 10.33
C SER A 76 18.93 15.14 9.34
N VAL A 77 18.23 15.53 8.27
CA VAL A 77 18.73 16.53 7.32
C VAL A 77 18.81 17.91 8.01
N PRO A 78 19.98 18.56 8.04
CA PRO A 78 20.09 19.94 8.51
C PRO A 78 19.20 20.86 7.69
N PRO A 79 18.60 21.93 8.26
CA PRO A 79 17.74 22.84 7.50
C PRO A 79 18.56 23.75 6.57
N PHE A 80 19.16 23.17 5.53
CA PHE A 80 19.96 23.89 4.52
C PHE A 80 19.14 24.91 3.74
N ASP A 81 17.81 24.73 3.63
CA ASP A 81 16.89 25.70 3.03
C ASP A 81 16.91 27.08 3.73
N ALA A 82 17.48 27.17 4.93
CA ALA A 82 17.70 28.44 5.61
C ALA A 82 18.92 29.23 5.08
N ILE A 83 19.69 28.65 4.16
CA ILE A 83 20.69 29.35 3.37
C ILE A 83 19.97 29.85 2.11
N PRO A 84 19.85 31.19 1.91
CA PRO A 84 19.19 31.73 0.73
C PRO A 84 19.80 31.15 -0.55
N GLY A 85 18.94 30.71 -1.48
CA GLY A 85 19.38 30.13 -2.75
C GLY A 85 19.69 28.64 -2.72
N VAL A 86 19.45 27.94 -1.60
CA VAL A 86 19.63 26.48 -1.45
C VAL A 86 18.27 25.83 -1.21
N GLU A 87 17.96 24.76 -1.93
CA GLU A 87 16.70 24.02 -1.83
C GLU A 87 16.99 22.51 -1.81
N ILE A 88 16.63 21.83 -0.73
CA ILE A 88 16.80 20.37 -0.60
C ILE A 88 15.81 19.65 -1.51
N VAL A 89 16.32 18.73 -2.33
CA VAL A 89 15.56 17.96 -3.33
C VAL A 89 15.26 16.55 -2.83
N SER A 90 16.27 15.88 -2.29
CA SER A 90 16.19 14.49 -1.87
C SER A 90 17.27 14.16 -0.83
N GLN A 91 17.06 13.06 -0.10
CA GLN A 91 18.05 12.46 0.78
C GLN A 91 18.21 10.98 0.42
N GLU A 92 19.44 10.54 0.20
CA GLU A 92 19.79 9.13 -0.03
C GLU A 92 20.60 8.59 1.15
N ASP A 93 20.28 7.36 1.57
CA ASP A 93 21.01 6.56 2.56
C ASP A 93 21.40 7.32 3.85
N GLU A 94 20.48 8.15 4.34
CA GLU A 94 20.59 9.04 5.53
C GLU A 94 21.76 10.06 5.52
N SER A 95 22.74 9.90 4.64
CA SER A 95 24.05 10.55 4.67
C SER A 95 24.32 11.42 3.44
N VAL A 96 23.51 11.32 2.38
CA VAL A 96 23.67 12.13 1.18
C VAL A 96 22.45 13.03 1.03
N VAL A 97 22.68 14.34 0.98
CA VAL A 97 21.65 15.35 0.72
C VAL A 97 21.89 15.93 -0.67
N LEU A 98 20.85 15.91 -1.50
CA LEU A 98 20.83 16.57 -2.79
C LEU A 98 20.15 17.92 -2.66
N ALA A 99 20.84 18.97 -3.06
CA ALA A 99 20.34 20.33 -2.98
C ALA A 99 20.54 21.09 -4.29
N PHE A 100 19.49 21.76 -4.76
CA PHE A 100 19.62 22.81 -5.76
C PHE A 100 20.26 24.04 -5.12
N ALA A 101 21.31 24.58 -5.72
CA ALA A 101 21.98 25.79 -5.26
C ALA A 101 22.11 26.81 -6.40
N THR A 102 21.68 28.04 -6.16
CA THR A 102 22.01 29.19 -7.01
C THR A 102 23.46 29.62 -6.79
N ASP A 103 24.01 30.42 -7.70
CA ASP A 103 25.33 31.02 -7.51
C ASP A 103 25.38 31.89 -6.24
N GLU A 104 24.28 32.57 -5.89
CA GLU A 104 24.12 33.31 -4.62
C GLU A 104 24.22 32.37 -3.40
N GLY A 105 23.55 31.21 -3.44
CA GLY A 105 23.60 30.22 -2.37
C GLY A 105 24.98 29.62 -2.18
N LEU A 106 25.69 29.32 -3.29
CA LEU A 106 27.07 28.86 -3.26
C LEU A 106 28.02 29.91 -2.70
N SER A 107 27.86 31.18 -3.08
CA SER A 107 28.64 32.30 -2.54
C SER A 107 28.39 32.52 -1.05
N GLU A 108 27.16 32.34 -0.58
CA GLU A 108 26.84 32.44 0.84
C GLU A 108 27.46 31.29 1.66
N PHE A 109 27.45 30.05 1.13
CA PHE A 109 28.17 28.92 1.71
C PHE A 109 29.67 29.19 1.83
N GLU A 110 30.27 29.69 0.75
CA GLU A 110 31.70 30.05 0.71
C GLU A 110 32.03 31.14 1.73
N ARG A 111 31.24 32.22 1.79
CA ARG A 111 31.41 33.30 2.76
C ARG A 111 31.39 32.78 4.20
N ARG A 112 30.49 31.85 4.51
CA ARG A 112 30.38 31.24 5.85
C ARG A 112 31.57 30.34 6.17
N LEU A 113 32.05 29.55 5.21
CA LEU A 113 33.25 28.72 5.37
C LEU A 113 34.51 29.57 5.54
N THR A 114 34.64 30.68 4.82
CA THR A 114 35.75 31.64 4.99
C THR A 114 35.71 32.30 6.37
N ALA A 115 34.52 32.69 6.85
CA ALA A 115 34.37 33.24 8.21
C ALA A 115 34.73 32.20 9.29
N LEU A 116 34.32 30.95 9.10
CA LEU A 116 34.69 29.84 9.98
C LEU A 116 36.21 29.60 9.98
N ALA A 117 36.84 29.62 8.81
CA ALA A 117 38.29 29.46 8.66
C ALA A 117 39.10 30.58 9.32
N ARG A 118 38.62 31.84 9.23
CA ARG A 118 39.32 33.01 9.78
C ARG A 118 39.10 33.19 11.28
N ASP A 119 37.83 33.18 11.70
CA ASP A 119 37.44 33.64 13.03
C ASP A 119 37.15 32.45 13.97
N GLY A 120 36.85 31.26 13.43
CA GLY A 120 36.43 30.08 14.19
C GLY A 120 34.97 30.13 14.65
N VAL A 121 34.23 31.18 14.29
CA VAL A 121 32.85 31.43 14.69
C VAL A 121 32.03 31.83 13.47
N VAL A 122 30.87 31.21 13.31
CA VAL A 122 29.94 31.47 12.20
C VAL A 122 28.50 31.27 12.64
N THR A 123 27.59 32.02 12.04
CA THR A 123 26.15 31.88 12.26
C THR A 123 25.67 30.52 11.76
N ARG A 124 24.93 29.79 12.58
CA ARG A 124 24.45 28.42 12.32
C ARG A 124 25.56 27.41 11.99
N LYS A 125 26.61 27.39 12.81
CA LYS A 125 27.76 26.46 12.69
C LYS A 125 27.36 24.98 12.62
N GLU A 126 26.24 24.63 13.23
CA GLU A 126 25.65 23.29 13.19
C GLU A 126 25.35 22.79 11.77
N LEU A 127 25.01 23.71 10.84
CA LEU A 127 24.79 23.35 9.44
C LEU A 127 26.10 22.96 8.74
N LEU A 128 27.19 23.66 9.04
CA LEU A 128 28.50 23.41 8.42
C LEU A 128 29.21 22.21 9.05
N PHE A 129 29.02 21.98 10.35
CA PHE A 129 29.59 20.83 11.05
C PHE A 129 28.91 19.53 10.65
N ALA A 130 27.66 19.56 10.20
CA ALA A 130 26.99 18.38 9.65
C ALA A 130 27.61 17.93 8.32
N VAL A 131 28.23 18.83 7.54
CA VAL A 131 28.76 18.51 6.21
C VAL A 131 30.14 17.87 6.32
N GLU A 132 30.25 16.62 5.93
CA GLU A 132 31.52 15.93 5.74
C GLU A 132 32.18 16.35 4.41
N ASP A 133 31.43 16.34 3.30
CA ASP A 133 32.00 16.53 1.97
C ASP A 133 31.04 17.23 1.00
N PHE A 134 31.61 17.85 -0.03
CA PHE A 134 30.88 18.43 -1.15
C PHE A 134 31.30 17.73 -2.44
N ASP A 135 30.31 17.29 -3.22
CA ASP A 135 30.54 16.75 -4.55
C ASP A 135 29.44 17.22 -5.52
N HIS A 136 29.56 16.77 -6.77
CA HIS A 136 28.59 16.99 -7.82
C HIS A 136 27.82 15.71 -8.14
N TRP A 137 26.63 15.85 -8.72
CA TRP A 137 25.84 14.71 -9.17
C TRP A 137 26.26 14.28 -10.57
N THR A 138 26.83 13.09 -10.68
CA THR A 138 27.42 12.57 -11.92
C THR A 138 26.37 12.04 -12.91
N PRO A 139 26.69 11.95 -14.22
CA PRO A 139 25.81 11.32 -15.20
C PRO A 139 25.43 9.86 -14.87
N GLU A 140 26.31 9.09 -14.25
CA GLU A 140 26.03 7.71 -13.84
C GLU A 140 25.06 7.65 -12.65
N GLU A 141 25.15 8.61 -11.73
CA GLU A 141 24.20 8.77 -10.62
C GLU A 141 22.81 9.21 -11.14
N ARG A 142 22.74 9.95 -12.26
CA ARG A 142 21.47 10.29 -12.95
C ARG A 142 20.79 9.11 -13.65
N LYS A 143 21.47 7.99 -13.88
CA LYS A 143 20.85 6.81 -14.51
C LYS A 143 19.98 6.07 -13.50
N GLY A 144 18.68 5.99 -13.76
CA GLY A 144 17.77 5.16 -12.97
C GLY A 144 18.11 3.66 -13.07
N ASN A 145 17.65 2.87 -12.10
CA ASN A 145 17.94 1.43 -12.00
C ASN A 145 17.63 0.67 -13.29
N ALA A 146 16.50 0.96 -13.94
CA ALA A 146 16.12 0.31 -15.20
C ALA A 146 17.17 0.49 -16.31
N LEU A 147 17.77 1.68 -16.44
CA LEU A 147 18.82 1.93 -17.44
C LEU A 147 20.16 1.30 -17.04
N ARG A 148 20.44 1.15 -15.74
CA ARG A 148 21.63 0.45 -15.25
C ARG A 148 21.54 -1.06 -15.53
N ASP A 149 20.37 -1.64 -15.29
CA ASP A 149 20.17 -3.09 -15.38
C ASP A 149 19.92 -3.57 -16.81
N HIS A 150 19.20 -2.78 -17.62
CA HIS A 150 18.79 -3.18 -18.97
C HIS A 150 19.51 -2.42 -20.10
N GLY A 151 20.25 -1.36 -19.78
CA GLY A 151 20.87 -0.49 -20.77
C GLY A 151 19.85 0.32 -21.59
N PHE A 152 20.35 1.10 -22.55
CA PHE A 152 19.49 1.75 -23.52
C PHE A 152 18.93 0.72 -24.52
N PRO A 153 17.70 0.91 -25.02
CA PRO A 153 17.16 0.07 -26.08
C PRO A 153 18.09 0.05 -27.31
N ALA A 154 18.39 -1.14 -27.83
CA ALA A 154 19.23 -1.30 -29.02
C ALA A 154 18.54 -0.84 -30.33
N ALA A 155 17.24 -0.58 -30.29
CA ALA A 155 16.49 -0.09 -31.43
C ALA A 155 16.84 1.37 -31.74
N ALA A 156 17.02 1.69 -33.03
CA ALA A 156 17.31 3.06 -33.48
C ALA A 156 16.16 4.05 -33.18
N THR A 157 14.96 3.54 -32.91
CA THR A 157 13.79 4.31 -32.45
C THR A 157 13.15 3.59 -31.28
N PHE A 158 12.88 4.32 -30.20
CA PHE A 158 12.22 3.80 -29.01
C PHE A 158 11.27 4.87 -28.44
N THR A 159 10.32 4.43 -27.62
CA THR A 159 9.43 5.34 -26.88
C THR A 159 10.03 5.61 -25.52
N LEU A 160 10.10 6.88 -25.14
CA LEU A 160 10.55 7.32 -23.82
C LEU A 160 9.36 7.94 -23.11
N ASP A 161 9.03 7.41 -21.94
CA ASP A 161 8.11 8.07 -21.02
C ASP A 161 8.89 9.07 -20.17
N ILE A 162 8.40 10.31 -20.06
CA ILE A 162 9.13 11.42 -19.43
C ILE A 162 8.23 12.04 -18.37
N GLU A 163 8.64 11.90 -17.12
CA GLU A 163 8.05 12.61 -15.99
C GLU A 163 8.88 13.85 -15.66
N LEU A 164 8.25 15.02 -15.66
CA LEU A 164 8.87 16.26 -15.20
C LEU A 164 8.70 16.40 -13.69
N TRP A 165 9.70 16.97 -13.02
CA TRP A 165 9.68 17.14 -11.57
C TRP A 165 8.47 17.97 -11.11
N PRO A 166 7.77 17.57 -10.02
CA PRO A 166 6.59 18.28 -9.57
C PRO A 166 6.91 19.73 -9.18
N GLN A 167 6.11 20.68 -9.66
CA GLN A 167 6.18 22.09 -9.28
C GLN A 167 4.82 22.60 -8.78
N GLU A 168 4.80 23.01 -7.51
CA GLU A 168 3.61 23.53 -6.82
C GLU A 168 3.19 24.90 -7.39
N ARG A 169 4.17 25.75 -7.66
CA ARG A 169 3.96 27.09 -8.21
C ARG A 169 3.66 27.02 -9.69
N GLN A 170 2.47 27.49 -10.08
CA GLN A 170 1.99 27.44 -11.46
C GLN A 170 2.91 28.17 -12.45
N ASP A 171 3.48 29.31 -12.03
CA ASP A 171 4.43 30.08 -12.84
C ASP A 171 5.75 29.32 -13.07
N LYS A 172 6.29 28.68 -12.03
CA LYS A 172 7.48 27.81 -12.14
C LYS A 172 7.21 26.58 -13.01
N ARG A 173 6.03 25.96 -12.88
CA ARG A 173 5.61 24.84 -13.72
C ARG A 173 5.56 25.24 -15.20
N GLN A 174 4.97 26.38 -15.52
CA GLN A 174 4.93 26.90 -16.89
C GLN A 174 6.32 27.24 -17.43
N ALA A 175 7.21 27.79 -16.59
CA ALA A 175 8.61 28.03 -16.97
C ALA A 175 9.34 26.71 -17.30
N MET A 176 9.19 25.69 -16.46
CA MET A 176 9.76 24.36 -16.68
C MET A 176 9.27 23.71 -17.98
N VAL A 177 7.96 23.74 -18.23
CA VAL A 177 7.38 23.18 -19.46
C VAL A 177 7.88 23.93 -20.70
N ARG A 178 7.97 25.27 -20.65
CA ARG A 178 8.51 26.08 -21.76
C ARG A 178 9.97 25.76 -22.05
N ALA A 179 10.80 25.65 -21.03
CA ALA A 179 12.20 25.29 -21.18
C ALA A 179 12.36 23.88 -21.76
N PHE A 180 11.56 22.92 -21.31
CA PHE A 180 11.56 21.56 -21.85
C PHE A 180 11.17 21.52 -23.34
N VAL A 181 10.14 22.27 -23.73
CA VAL A 181 9.74 22.37 -25.15
C VAL A 181 10.81 23.05 -25.99
N ALA A 182 11.48 24.10 -25.48
CA ALA A 182 12.58 24.75 -26.17
C ALA A 182 13.77 23.78 -26.37
N TRP A 183 14.13 23.03 -25.33
CA TRP A 183 15.17 22.00 -25.39
C TRP A 183 14.84 20.90 -26.42
N GLN A 184 13.57 20.46 -26.49
CA GLN A 184 13.13 19.53 -27.54
C GLN A 184 13.35 20.11 -28.95
N GLN A 185 13.03 21.39 -29.15
CA GLN A 185 13.22 22.07 -30.43
C GLN A 185 14.69 22.20 -30.82
N GLU A 186 15.57 22.55 -29.87
CA GLU A 186 17.03 22.65 -30.10
C GLU A 186 17.63 21.32 -30.55
N LEU A 187 17.18 20.21 -29.97
CA LEU A 187 17.63 18.87 -30.34
C LEU A 187 16.89 18.27 -31.54
N SER A 188 16.03 19.05 -32.21
CA SER A 188 15.19 18.57 -33.32
C SER A 188 14.32 17.37 -32.95
N ILE A 189 13.91 17.26 -31.69
CA ILE A 189 13.01 16.21 -31.19
C ILE A 189 11.57 16.63 -31.51
N GLU A 190 10.91 15.88 -32.37
CA GLU A 190 9.53 16.15 -32.75
C GLU A 190 8.57 15.78 -31.61
N LYS A 191 7.85 16.78 -31.07
CA LYS A 191 6.74 16.56 -30.13
C LYS A 191 5.52 16.08 -30.91
N LEU A 192 5.20 14.80 -30.77
CA LEU A 192 4.11 14.15 -31.52
C LEU A 192 2.72 14.41 -30.91
N ASP A 193 2.63 14.59 -29.59
CA ASP A 193 1.35 14.82 -28.87
C ASP A 193 1.56 15.51 -27.51
N GLU A 194 0.49 16.07 -26.93
CA GLU A 194 0.44 16.63 -25.57
C GLU A 194 -0.94 16.39 -24.95
N ILE A 195 -0.96 15.80 -23.76
CA ILE A 195 -2.18 15.74 -22.96
C ILE A 195 -2.39 17.14 -22.34
N GLN A 196 -3.29 17.93 -22.90
CA GLN A 196 -3.78 19.11 -22.19
C GLN A 196 -4.59 18.65 -20.97
N GLN A 197 -4.01 18.75 -19.77
CA GLN A 197 -4.80 18.76 -18.54
C GLN A 197 -5.65 20.03 -18.55
N GLY A 198 -6.85 19.90 -19.11
CA GLY A 198 -7.86 20.94 -19.10
C GLY A 198 -8.21 21.31 -17.67
N ASP A 199 -8.31 22.62 -17.44
CA ASP A 199 -8.95 23.20 -16.28
C ASP A 199 -10.32 22.54 -16.05
N SER A 200 -10.67 22.33 -14.79
CA SER A 200 -11.77 21.48 -14.37
C SER A 200 -13.10 21.95 -14.98
N GLY A 201 -13.69 21.17 -15.89
CA GLY A 201 -14.94 21.54 -16.52
C GLY A 201 -15.55 20.43 -17.38
N ASP A 202 -16.44 19.66 -16.76
CA ASP A 202 -17.48 18.85 -17.39
C ASP A 202 -17.00 17.68 -18.28
N GLY A 203 -16.90 16.50 -17.66
CA GLY A 203 -16.67 15.24 -18.35
C GLY A 203 -17.79 14.95 -19.36
N ARG A 204 -17.48 15.13 -20.65
CA ARG A 204 -18.24 14.55 -21.75
C ARG A 204 -17.27 13.94 -22.74
N ASP A 205 -17.33 12.61 -22.86
CA ASP A 205 -16.60 11.86 -23.88
C ASP A 205 -16.88 12.44 -25.27
N THR A 206 -15.85 13.01 -25.89
CA THR A 206 -15.90 13.44 -27.28
C THR A 206 -15.64 12.22 -28.15
N ALA A 207 -16.68 11.72 -28.82
CA ALA A 207 -16.49 10.76 -29.89
C ALA A 207 -15.92 11.48 -31.11
N THR A 208 -14.66 11.92 -31.09
CA THR A 208 -14.07 12.44 -32.31
C THR A 208 -12.57 12.24 -32.41
N ALA A 209 -12.26 11.18 -33.17
CA ALA A 209 -10.97 10.73 -33.66
C ALA A 209 -10.11 9.94 -32.68
N CYS A 210 -9.86 8.67 -33.02
CA CYS A 210 -8.72 7.93 -32.49
C CYS A 210 -7.44 8.58 -32.99
N GLY A 211 -6.56 8.96 -32.06
CA GLY A 211 -5.14 9.06 -32.37
C GLY A 211 -4.58 7.65 -32.54
N GLY A 212 -3.94 7.36 -33.68
CA GLY A 212 -3.20 6.11 -33.83
C GLY A 212 -3.14 5.54 -35.24
N ARG A 213 -2.02 5.82 -35.92
CA ARG A 213 -1.17 4.89 -36.70
C ARG A 213 -1.74 3.99 -37.80
N HIS A 214 -3.04 3.91 -38.09
CA HIS A 214 -3.55 3.04 -39.18
C HIS A 214 -4.52 3.80 -40.09
N PHE A 215 -4.02 4.19 -41.27
CA PHE A 215 -4.85 4.63 -42.38
C PHE A 215 -5.80 3.49 -42.78
N ARG A 216 -7.11 3.69 -42.58
CA ARG A 216 -8.14 2.79 -43.08
C ARG A 216 -9.08 3.58 -44.00
N PRO A 217 -9.11 3.30 -45.32
CA PRO A 217 -9.94 4.05 -46.29
C PRO A 217 -11.42 4.10 -45.92
N ASN A 218 -11.95 3.06 -45.27
CA ASN A 218 -13.35 2.95 -44.86
C ASN A 218 -13.74 3.82 -43.64
N GLN A 219 -12.78 4.52 -43.03
CA GLN A 219 -12.98 5.48 -41.93
C GLN A 219 -12.75 6.94 -42.35
N MET A 220 -12.58 7.16 -43.67
CA MET A 220 -12.36 8.45 -44.32
C MET A 220 -13.59 8.81 -45.16
N TYR A 221 -14.70 9.16 -44.52
CA TYR A 221 -15.95 9.55 -45.20
C TYR A 221 -16.43 10.91 -44.72
N LYS A 222 -17.26 11.55 -45.54
CA LYS A 222 -17.79 12.88 -45.27
C LYS A 222 -19.08 12.76 -44.45
N ILE A 223 -19.18 13.52 -43.37
CA ILE A 223 -20.37 13.55 -42.54
C ILE A 223 -21.18 14.82 -42.82
N HIS A 224 -22.42 14.65 -43.29
CA HIS A 224 -23.38 15.72 -43.45
C HIS A 224 -24.21 15.86 -42.16
N THR A 225 -24.16 17.03 -41.54
CA THR A 225 -24.92 17.30 -40.32
C THR A 225 -26.35 17.76 -40.66
N PRO A 226 -27.34 17.52 -39.78
CA PRO A 226 -28.70 18.03 -39.98
C PRO A 226 -28.79 19.56 -40.12
N GLY A 227 -27.86 20.30 -39.52
CA GLY A 227 -27.77 21.76 -39.59
C GLY A 227 -27.08 22.31 -40.85
N GLY A 228 -26.73 21.45 -41.80
CA GLY A 228 -26.17 21.80 -43.11
C GLY A 228 -24.64 21.97 -43.16
N ALA A 229 -23.93 21.69 -42.06
CA ALA A 229 -22.47 21.68 -42.04
C ALA A 229 -21.92 20.32 -42.50
N GLU A 230 -20.72 20.33 -43.07
CA GLU A 230 -20.02 19.13 -43.53
C GLU A 230 -18.71 18.96 -42.73
N HIS A 231 -18.47 17.76 -42.22
CA HIS A 231 -17.25 17.45 -41.47
C HIS A 231 -16.44 16.36 -42.17
N TYR A 232 -15.14 16.61 -42.27
CA TYR A 232 -14.13 15.62 -42.67
C TYR A 232 -13.21 15.37 -41.48
N PRO A 233 -12.68 14.14 -41.28
CA PRO A 233 -11.77 13.89 -40.18
C PRO A 233 -10.54 14.81 -40.28
N PRO A 234 -10.07 15.40 -39.16
CA PRO A 234 -8.91 16.28 -39.17
C PRO A 234 -7.67 15.59 -39.74
N LYS A 235 -6.73 16.37 -40.30
CA LYS A 235 -5.48 15.85 -40.86
C LYS A 235 -4.74 15.00 -39.81
N GLY A 236 -4.40 13.76 -40.15
CA GLY A 236 -3.72 12.80 -39.25
C GLY A 236 -4.65 11.99 -38.34
N ARG A 237 -5.96 12.19 -38.45
CA ARG A 237 -7.00 11.48 -37.68
C ARG A 237 -7.96 10.76 -38.62
N CYS A 238 -8.63 9.72 -38.13
CA CYS A 238 -9.73 9.04 -38.83
C CYS A 238 -10.97 8.97 -37.94
N TRP A 239 -12.15 8.74 -38.52
CA TRP A 239 -13.33 8.49 -37.70
C TRP A 239 -13.16 7.19 -36.92
N VAL A 240 -13.60 7.17 -35.66
CA VAL A 240 -13.57 5.97 -34.81
C VAL A 240 -14.47 4.87 -35.37
N THR A 241 -15.55 5.25 -36.05
CA THR A 241 -16.52 4.35 -36.67
C THR A 241 -16.33 4.30 -38.19
N ILE A 242 -16.71 3.18 -38.81
CA ILE A 242 -16.81 3.05 -40.27
C ILE A 242 -18.15 3.65 -40.75
N GLU A 243 -18.24 3.99 -42.04
CA GLU A 243 -19.42 4.68 -42.59
C GLU A 243 -20.73 3.92 -42.34
N SER A 244 -20.74 2.60 -42.52
CA SER A 244 -21.94 1.77 -42.29
C SER A 244 -22.41 1.79 -40.83
N GLU A 245 -21.48 1.77 -39.88
CA GLU A 245 -21.79 1.84 -38.45
C GLU A 245 -22.26 3.25 -38.05
N TYR A 246 -21.66 4.29 -38.62
CA TYR A 246 -22.13 5.66 -38.44
C TYR A 246 -23.57 5.85 -38.95
N GLN A 247 -23.88 5.33 -40.14
CA GLN A 247 -25.24 5.39 -40.70
C GLN A 247 -26.24 4.64 -39.82
N ARG A 248 -25.85 3.49 -39.25
CA ARG A 248 -26.66 2.75 -38.28
C ARG A 248 -26.94 3.58 -37.02
N LEU A 249 -25.90 4.16 -36.42
CA LEU A 249 -26.03 5.00 -35.22
C LEU A 249 -26.83 6.29 -35.48
N LEU A 250 -26.74 6.84 -36.69
CA LEU A 250 -27.54 7.98 -37.13
C LEU A 250 -29.02 7.61 -37.23
N ALA A 251 -29.35 6.48 -37.86
CA ALA A 251 -30.72 5.97 -37.96
C ALA A 251 -31.34 5.65 -36.60
N GLU A 252 -30.54 5.18 -35.64
CA GLU A 252 -30.94 4.92 -34.25
C GLU A 252 -31.03 6.19 -33.38
N GLY A 253 -30.74 7.39 -33.92
CA GLY A 253 -30.81 8.65 -33.18
C GLY A 253 -29.72 8.82 -32.11
N ARG A 254 -28.69 7.97 -32.14
CA ARG A 254 -27.57 7.90 -31.19
C ARG A 254 -26.48 8.93 -31.47
N MET A 255 -26.61 9.76 -32.49
CA MET A 255 -25.66 10.82 -32.81
C MET A 255 -26.19 12.19 -32.36
N TRP A 256 -25.31 12.99 -31.76
CA TRP A 256 -25.57 14.37 -31.35
C TRP A 256 -24.65 15.32 -32.10
N PHE A 257 -25.17 16.41 -32.65
CA PHE A 257 -24.47 17.33 -33.55
C PHE A 257 -24.39 18.75 -32.97
N GLY A 258 -24.25 18.88 -31.64
CA GLY A 258 -24.37 20.17 -30.97
C GLY A 258 -25.82 20.63 -30.82
N SER A 259 -26.02 21.76 -30.13
CA SER A 259 -27.34 22.39 -29.95
C SER A 259 -27.89 23.03 -31.23
N ASP A 260 -27.01 23.45 -32.14
CA ASP A 260 -27.34 24.08 -33.42
C ASP A 260 -27.40 23.08 -34.60
N GLY A 261 -27.13 21.79 -34.33
CA GLY A 261 -27.11 20.73 -35.33
C GLY A 261 -25.97 20.82 -36.34
N ARG A 262 -24.98 21.71 -36.13
CA ARG A 262 -23.83 21.93 -37.03
C ARG A 262 -22.51 21.45 -36.43
N GLY A 263 -22.51 21.09 -35.16
CA GLY A 263 -21.34 20.59 -34.46
C GLY A 263 -20.86 19.23 -34.97
N VAL A 264 -19.61 18.92 -34.64
CA VAL A 264 -18.99 17.62 -34.93
C VAL A 264 -19.80 16.51 -34.22
N PRO A 265 -20.10 15.38 -34.92
CA PRO A 265 -20.90 14.29 -34.37
C PRO A 265 -20.29 13.71 -33.07
N ARG A 266 -21.13 13.55 -32.04
CA ARG A 266 -20.80 12.83 -30.79
C ARG A 266 -21.77 11.68 -30.59
N LYS A 267 -21.27 10.52 -30.14
CA LYS A 267 -22.12 9.38 -29.76
C LYS A 267 -22.83 9.69 -28.44
N LYS A 268 -24.15 9.53 -28.40
CA LYS A 268 -24.94 9.53 -27.17
C LYS A 268 -24.78 8.16 -26.52
N THR A 269 -24.28 8.15 -25.30
CA THR A 269 -24.34 6.97 -24.42
C THR A 269 -25.45 7.24 -23.42
N TYR A 270 -26.46 6.38 -23.37
CA TYR A 270 -27.56 6.56 -22.44
C TYR A 270 -27.19 6.01 -21.06
N LEU A 271 -27.71 6.63 -20.00
CA LEU A 271 -27.38 6.27 -18.61
C LEU A 271 -27.73 4.81 -18.27
N ASN A 272 -28.73 4.24 -18.93
CA ASN A 272 -29.13 2.84 -18.79
C ASN A 272 -28.19 1.84 -19.52
N GLU A 273 -27.21 2.32 -20.29
CA GLU A 273 -26.27 1.50 -21.04
C GLU A 273 -24.86 1.47 -20.42
N GLN A 274 -24.63 2.23 -19.34
CA GLN A 274 -23.38 2.19 -18.57
C GLN A 274 -23.61 1.52 -17.21
N GLU A 275 -22.98 0.37 -17.00
CA GLU A 275 -22.83 -0.22 -15.68
C GLU A 275 -21.69 0.50 -14.93
N GLY A 276 -22.08 1.44 -14.07
CA GLY A 276 -21.18 2.13 -13.17
C GLY A 276 -20.38 3.29 -13.80
N ARG A 277 -19.79 4.11 -12.92
CA ARG A 277 -18.81 5.15 -13.27
C ARG A 277 -17.43 4.67 -12.84
N MET A 278 -16.41 4.94 -13.66
CA MET A 278 -15.02 4.79 -13.21
C MET A 278 -14.80 5.64 -11.96
N SER A 279 -14.23 5.06 -10.92
CA SER A 279 -13.97 5.79 -9.67
C SER A 279 -12.85 6.81 -9.88
N TRP A 280 -13.11 8.07 -9.56
CA TRP A 280 -12.08 9.10 -9.49
C TRP A 280 -11.26 8.94 -8.19
N THR A 281 -10.08 9.56 -8.14
CA THR A 281 -9.15 9.60 -7.00
C THR A 281 -9.57 10.60 -5.92
N TRP A 282 -10.55 11.46 -6.20
CA TRP A 282 -11.14 12.37 -5.23
C TRP A 282 -12.59 11.95 -4.93
N TRP A 283 -12.88 11.70 -3.65
CA TRP A 283 -14.24 11.43 -3.17
C TRP A 283 -14.73 12.58 -2.28
N PRO A 284 -15.84 13.23 -2.64
CA PRO A 284 -16.41 14.30 -1.84
C PRO A 284 -17.14 13.75 -0.61
N ASN A 285 -17.31 14.60 0.41
CA ASN A 285 -17.82 14.20 1.72
C ASN A 285 -19.30 13.78 1.71
N ASP A 286 -20.07 14.26 0.74
CA ASP A 286 -21.46 13.87 0.49
C ASP A 286 -21.56 12.43 -0.03
N GLU A 287 -20.50 11.90 -0.66
CA GLU A 287 -20.42 10.52 -1.14
C GLU A 287 -19.87 9.54 -0.08
N VAL A 288 -18.77 9.88 0.58
CA VAL A 288 -18.03 8.95 1.47
C VAL A 288 -18.12 9.29 2.96
N GLY A 289 -18.86 10.34 3.30
CA GLY A 289 -19.03 10.81 4.68
C GLY A 289 -17.90 11.72 5.15
N ASN A 290 -17.97 12.11 6.43
CA ASN A 290 -17.01 13.02 7.06
C ASN A 290 -16.73 12.65 8.53
N THR A 291 -15.76 13.31 9.16
CA THR A 291 -15.36 13.03 10.55
C THR A 291 -16.49 13.24 11.57
N GLN A 292 -17.44 14.16 11.31
CA GLN A 292 -18.59 14.36 12.22
C GLN A 292 -19.56 13.18 12.17
N GLU A 293 -19.75 12.59 10.99
CA GLU A 293 -20.53 11.38 10.79
C GLU A 293 -19.90 10.19 11.54
N SER A 294 -18.59 9.97 11.37
CA SER A 294 -17.87 8.92 12.11
C SER A 294 -18.02 9.05 13.63
N LYS A 295 -18.01 10.30 14.14
CA LYS A 295 -18.20 10.58 15.56
C LYS A 295 -19.64 10.28 16.02
N LYS A 296 -20.64 10.52 15.18
CA LYS A 296 -22.03 10.16 15.49
C LYS A 296 -22.23 8.65 15.50
N GLU A 297 -21.66 7.94 14.53
CA GLU A 297 -21.68 6.47 14.45
C GLU A 297 -21.11 5.86 15.74
N ILE A 298 -19.91 6.29 16.17
CA ILE A 298 -19.26 5.72 17.35
C ILE A 298 -19.99 6.07 18.66
N ILE A 299 -20.55 7.28 18.79
CA ILE A 299 -21.38 7.67 19.94
C ILE A 299 -22.66 6.81 19.99
N SER A 300 -23.27 6.52 18.85
CA SER A 300 -24.44 5.64 18.79
C SER A 300 -24.12 4.22 19.25
N LEU A 301 -22.89 3.75 19.00
CA LEU A 301 -22.45 2.41 19.38
C LEU A 301 -22.05 2.30 20.85
N PHE A 302 -21.35 3.29 21.41
CA PHE A 302 -20.68 3.20 22.71
C PHE A 302 -21.08 4.26 23.74
N GLY A 303 -21.95 5.20 23.34
CA GLY A 303 -22.26 6.39 24.14
C GLY A 303 -21.16 7.46 24.07
N PRO A 304 -21.41 8.65 24.61
CA PRO A 304 -20.51 9.79 24.52
C PRO A 304 -19.23 9.67 25.37
N GLU A 305 -19.18 8.74 26.33
CA GLU A 305 -18.08 8.64 27.30
C GLU A 305 -16.95 7.69 26.86
N ASN A 306 -17.21 6.78 25.91
CA ASN A 306 -16.24 5.80 25.38
C ASN A 306 -16.05 6.00 23.87
N VAL A 307 -15.73 7.24 23.48
CA VAL A 307 -15.58 7.62 22.08
C VAL A 307 -14.13 7.41 21.65
N PHE A 308 -13.92 6.57 20.65
CA PHE A 308 -12.66 6.56 19.92
C PHE A 308 -12.46 7.94 19.24
N ASP A 309 -11.28 8.55 19.37
CA ASP A 309 -11.09 9.95 18.98
C ASP A 309 -11.21 10.20 17.48
N THR A 310 -10.77 9.25 16.65
CA THR A 310 -10.62 9.46 15.19
C THR A 310 -11.13 8.31 14.32
N PRO A 311 -12.39 7.84 14.50
CA PRO A 311 -12.95 6.77 13.69
C PRO A 311 -13.09 7.22 12.23
N LYS A 312 -12.93 6.26 11.31
CA LYS A 312 -13.24 6.46 9.89
C LYS A 312 -14.72 6.18 9.65
N PRO A 313 -15.39 6.93 8.76
CA PRO A 313 -16.81 6.74 8.49
C PRO A 313 -17.01 5.43 7.72
N GLU A 314 -18.09 4.70 8.02
CA GLU A 314 -18.35 3.42 7.37
C GLU A 314 -18.53 3.55 5.86
N ARG A 315 -19.13 4.65 5.38
CA ARG A 315 -19.35 4.91 3.95
C ARG A 315 -18.06 4.98 3.14
N LEU A 316 -17.00 5.55 3.71
CA LEU A 316 -15.68 5.60 3.08
C LEU A 316 -15.12 4.19 2.90
N VAL A 317 -15.16 3.38 3.95
CA VAL A 317 -14.66 2.01 3.88
C VAL A 317 -15.51 1.16 2.95
N HIS A 318 -16.83 1.35 2.95
CA HIS A 318 -17.75 0.68 2.03
C HIS A 318 -17.39 0.99 0.58
N ARG A 319 -17.10 2.26 0.25
CA ARG A 319 -16.68 2.64 -1.09
C ARG A 319 -15.37 1.96 -1.50
N ILE A 320 -14.38 1.94 -0.60
CA ILE A 320 -13.09 1.27 -0.82
C ILE A 320 -13.29 -0.22 -1.10
N LEU A 321 -14.01 -0.93 -0.22
CA LEU A 321 -14.22 -2.37 -0.36
C LEU A 321 -15.08 -2.72 -1.57
N HIS A 322 -16.07 -1.88 -1.91
CA HIS A 322 -16.90 -2.08 -3.10
C HIS A 322 -16.10 -2.01 -4.40
N ILE A 323 -15.10 -1.12 -4.47
CA ILE A 323 -14.24 -0.99 -5.66
C ILE A 323 -13.18 -2.10 -5.71
N ALA A 324 -12.65 -2.50 -4.55
CA ALA A 324 -11.46 -3.35 -4.47
C ALA A 324 -11.75 -4.85 -4.26
N THR A 325 -12.97 -5.24 -3.87
CA THR A 325 -13.26 -6.61 -3.41
C THR A 325 -14.64 -7.12 -3.83
N ASN A 326 -14.74 -8.44 -3.97
CA ASN A 326 -15.98 -9.18 -4.13
C ASN A 326 -16.43 -9.81 -2.81
N PRO A 327 -17.72 -10.21 -2.67
CA PRO A 327 -18.16 -11.04 -1.55
C PRO A 327 -17.30 -12.32 -1.43
N GLY A 328 -16.93 -12.70 -0.20
CA GLY A 328 -16.05 -13.83 0.09
C GLY A 328 -14.54 -13.52 0.13
N ASP A 329 -14.11 -12.40 -0.45
CA ASP A 329 -12.70 -11.96 -0.42
C ASP A 329 -12.22 -11.68 1.02
N LEU A 330 -10.91 -11.78 1.23
CA LEU A 330 -10.27 -11.52 2.51
C LEU A 330 -9.75 -10.07 2.57
N VAL A 331 -10.18 -9.34 3.60
CA VAL A 331 -9.75 -7.97 3.90
C VAL A 331 -8.82 -7.98 5.11
N LEU A 332 -7.63 -7.38 4.99
CA LEU A 332 -6.69 -7.19 6.09
C LEU A 332 -6.65 -5.72 6.50
N ASP A 333 -6.89 -5.45 7.78
CA ASP A 333 -6.63 -4.16 8.40
C ASP A 333 -5.67 -4.34 9.57
N SER A 334 -4.41 -3.92 9.39
CA SER A 334 -3.38 -4.05 10.42
C SER A 334 -3.44 -2.95 11.49
N PHE A 335 -4.40 -2.02 11.40
CA PHE A 335 -4.59 -0.88 12.31
C PHE A 335 -6.09 -0.67 12.59
N ALA A 336 -6.72 -1.69 13.17
CA ALA A 336 -8.17 -1.78 13.25
C ALA A 336 -8.85 -0.59 13.97
N GLY A 337 -8.18 0.01 14.96
CA GLY A 337 -8.67 1.11 15.78
C GLY A 337 -10.05 0.82 16.37
N SER A 338 -11.06 1.53 15.86
CA SER A 338 -12.47 1.38 16.26
C SER A 338 -13.21 0.19 15.60
N GLY A 339 -12.53 -0.60 14.77
CA GLY A 339 -13.10 -1.77 14.09
C GLY A 339 -14.01 -1.46 12.90
N THR A 340 -13.93 -0.25 12.31
CA THR A 340 -14.78 0.15 11.17
C THR A 340 -14.60 -0.79 9.98
N THR A 341 -13.36 -1.18 9.65
CA THR A 341 -13.08 -2.05 8.51
C THR A 341 -13.68 -3.43 8.66
N GLY A 342 -13.53 -4.05 9.84
CA GLY A 342 -14.17 -5.33 10.13
C GLY A 342 -15.69 -5.24 10.08
N ALA A 343 -16.29 -4.16 10.62
CA ALA A 343 -17.74 -3.97 10.61
C ALA A 343 -18.28 -3.95 9.17
N VAL A 344 -17.69 -3.10 8.33
CA VAL A 344 -18.12 -2.92 6.95
C VAL A 344 -17.84 -4.18 6.11
N ALA A 345 -16.64 -4.76 6.23
CA ALA A 345 -16.30 -5.99 5.53
C ALA A 345 -17.27 -7.13 5.90
N HIS A 346 -17.61 -7.27 7.17
CA HIS A 346 -18.55 -8.29 7.64
C HIS A 346 -19.96 -8.08 7.10
N LYS A 347 -20.50 -6.86 7.22
CA LYS A 347 -21.83 -6.48 6.70
C LYS A 347 -21.92 -6.71 5.18
N MET A 348 -20.81 -6.52 4.48
CA MET A 348 -20.69 -6.76 3.03
C MET A 348 -20.44 -8.24 2.69
N GLY A 349 -20.33 -9.18 3.64
CA GLY A 349 -20.08 -10.59 3.36
C GLY A 349 -18.66 -10.92 2.89
N ARG A 350 -17.67 -10.17 3.37
CA ARG A 350 -16.23 -10.44 3.17
C ARG A 350 -15.65 -11.11 4.41
N ARG A 351 -14.61 -11.91 4.21
CA ARG A 351 -13.76 -12.40 5.32
C ARG A 351 -12.84 -11.27 5.74
N TRP A 352 -12.45 -11.22 7.01
CA TRP A 352 -11.59 -10.15 7.50
C TRP A 352 -10.60 -10.63 8.55
N ILE A 353 -9.45 -9.96 8.58
CA ILE A 353 -8.44 -10.03 9.64
C ILE A 353 -8.19 -8.61 10.10
N MET A 354 -8.33 -8.38 11.40
CA MET A 354 -8.03 -7.11 12.04
C MET A 354 -6.92 -7.31 13.05
N VAL A 355 -5.90 -6.45 13.00
CA VAL A 355 -4.81 -6.40 13.97
C VAL A 355 -4.85 -5.04 14.66
N GLU A 356 -4.68 -5.04 15.98
CA GLU A 356 -4.63 -3.81 16.77
C GLU A 356 -3.70 -3.99 17.96
N LEU A 357 -3.02 -2.92 18.33
CA LEU A 357 -2.10 -2.89 19.44
C LEU A 357 -2.76 -2.21 20.66
N GLY A 358 -2.73 -2.89 21.80
CA GLY A 358 -3.24 -2.37 23.06
C GLY A 358 -4.73 -2.68 23.29
N GLU A 359 -5.35 -1.92 24.19
CA GLU A 359 -6.66 -2.26 24.77
C GLU A 359 -7.86 -1.91 23.86
N HIS A 360 -7.62 -1.28 22.71
CA HIS A 360 -8.69 -0.94 21.75
C HIS A 360 -9.41 -2.18 21.22
N CYS A 361 -8.70 -3.32 21.11
CA CYS A 361 -9.30 -4.61 20.80
C CYS A 361 -10.43 -4.97 21.79
N HIS A 362 -10.20 -4.82 23.08
CA HIS A 362 -11.13 -5.18 24.15
C HIS A 362 -12.24 -4.14 24.36
N THR A 363 -11.88 -2.87 24.23
CA THR A 363 -12.78 -1.75 24.53
C THR A 363 -13.68 -1.37 23.36
N HIS A 364 -13.21 -1.49 22.11
CA HIS A 364 -13.93 -1.01 20.93
C HIS A 364 -14.21 -2.13 19.93
N VAL A 365 -13.17 -2.87 19.48
CA VAL A 365 -13.32 -3.83 18.37
C VAL A 365 -14.24 -5.00 18.76
N ILE A 366 -13.96 -5.70 19.86
CA ILE A 366 -14.76 -6.85 20.31
C ILE A 366 -16.22 -6.44 20.55
N PRO A 367 -16.53 -5.37 21.32
CA PRO A 367 -17.91 -4.96 21.55
C PRO A 367 -18.62 -4.53 20.27
N ARG A 368 -17.92 -3.85 19.33
CA ARG A 368 -18.50 -3.52 18.02
C ARG A 368 -18.84 -4.77 17.22
N MET A 369 -17.91 -5.72 17.11
CA MET A 369 -18.12 -6.93 16.30
C MET A 369 -19.24 -7.78 16.85
N LYS A 370 -19.40 -7.86 18.18
CA LYS A 370 -20.57 -8.49 18.80
C LYS A 370 -21.87 -7.83 18.33
N LYS A 371 -21.98 -6.50 18.44
CA LYS A 371 -23.17 -5.77 17.96
C LYS A 371 -23.44 -5.97 16.46
N VAL A 372 -22.40 -6.02 15.63
CA VAL A 372 -22.55 -6.30 14.18
C VAL A 372 -23.10 -7.70 13.95
N ILE A 373 -22.59 -8.71 14.65
CA ILE A 373 -23.03 -10.11 14.54
C ILE A 373 -24.44 -10.29 15.10
N ASP A 374 -24.75 -9.63 16.23
CA ASP A 374 -26.06 -9.69 16.86
C ASP A 374 -27.13 -8.87 16.08
N GLY A 375 -26.72 -8.11 15.06
CA GLY A 375 -27.60 -7.27 14.25
C GLY A 375 -28.03 -5.97 14.95
N GLU A 376 -27.38 -5.61 16.06
CA GLU A 376 -27.65 -4.41 16.87
C GLU A 376 -26.90 -3.17 16.37
N ASP A 377 -25.99 -3.31 15.41
CA ASP A 377 -25.32 -2.20 14.74
C ASP A 377 -26.18 -1.64 13.59
N GLY A 378 -27.12 -0.76 13.93
CA GLY A 378 -28.00 -0.07 12.98
C GLY A 378 -27.36 1.13 12.26
N GLY A 379 -26.08 1.44 12.49
CA GLY A 379 -25.42 2.63 11.96
C GLY A 379 -24.74 2.42 10.60
N GLY A 380 -24.29 3.53 10.00
CA GLY A 380 -23.41 3.53 8.84
C GLY A 380 -24.03 2.88 7.60
N VAL A 381 -23.45 1.77 7.14
CA VAL A 381 -23.86 1.10 5.88
C VAL A 381 -24.90 -0.01 6.07
N THR A 382 -25.35 -0.29 7.29
CA THR A 382 -26.23 -1.42 7.61
C THR A 382 -27.49 -1.47 6.74
N GLU A 383 -28.19 -0.34 6.60
CA GLU A 383 -29.39 -0.26 5.75
C GLU A 383 -29.05 -0.43 4.27
N ALA A 384 -27.95 0.17 3.81
CA ALA A 384 -27.54 0.16 2.40
C ALA A 384 -27.17 -1.25 1.90
N VAL A 385 -26.71 -2.13 2.79
CA VAL A 385 -26.37 -3.52 2.46
C VAL A 385 -27.38 -4.55 3.00
N GLU A 386 -28.52 -4.08 3.52
CA GLU A 386 -29.59 -4.91 4.08
C GLU A 386 -29.10 -5.94 5.14
N TRP A 387 -28.13 -5.56 5.97
CA TRP A 387 -27.53 -6.46 6.96
C TRP A 387 -28.48 -6.74 8.13
N LYS A 388 -28.60 -8.02 8.51
CA LYS A 388 -29.54 -8.50 9.55
C LYS A 388 -28.86 -9.21 10.74
N GLY A 389 -27.53 -9.21 10.78
CA GLY A 389 -26.76 -10.01 11.74
C GLY A 389 -26.41 -11.42 11.22
N GLY A 390 -25.60 -12.14 12.01
CA GLY A 390 -25.08 -13.46 11.72
C GLY A 390 -23.54 -13.50 11.68
N GLY A 391 -22.99 -14.71 11.53
CA GLY A 391 -21.55 -14.93 11.44
C GLY A 391 -20.85 -15.06 12.80
N GLY A 392 -19.53 -14.94 12.79
CA GLY A 392 -18.70 -15.09 13.97
C GLY A 392 -17.27 -14.61 13.70
N PHE A 393 -16.52 -14.35 14.76
CA PHE A 393 -15.09 -14.06 14.68
C PHE A 393 -14.33 -14.89 15.70
N ARG A 394 -13.05 -15.09 15.44
CA ARG A 394 -12.11 -15.66 16.41
C ARG A 394 -11.20 -14.54 16.89
N TYR A 395 -10.96 -14.51 18.19
CA TYR A 395 -10.05 -13.55 18.81
C TYR A 395 -8.75 -14.24 19.19
N TYR A 396 -7.63 -13.65 18.78
CA TYR A 396 -6.30 -14.14 19.09
C TYR A 396 -5.50 -13.03 19.76
N LYS A 397 -4.70 -13.40 20.77
CA LYS A 397 -3.72 -12.52 21.39
C LYS A 397 -2.33 -13.05 21.06
N LEU A 398 -1.42 -12.16 20.67
CA LEU A 398 -0.03 -12.54 20.48
C LEU A 398 0.57 -12.93 21.83
N ALA A 399 1.04 -14.16 21.93
CA ALA A 399 1.69 -14.68 23.12
C ALA A 399 3.13 -14.15 23.23
N PRO A 400 3.73 -14.11 24.44
CA PRO A 400 5.15 -13.82 24.62
C PRO A 400 6.02 -14.76 23.77
N SER A 401 7.28 -14.40 23.51
CA SER A 401 8.20 -15.30 22.80
C SER A 401 8.23 -16.70 23.44
N LEU A 402 8.11 -17.74 22.62
CA LEU A 402 8.11 -19.14 23.09
C LEU A 402 9.48 -19.54 23.67
N ILE A 403 10.56 -18.96 23.13
CA ILE A 403 11.93 -19.16 23.59
C ILE A 403 12.45 -17.86 24.22
N VAL A 404 13.02 -17.98 25.41
CA VAL A 404 13.70 -16.91 26.13
C VAL A 404 15.10 -17.35 26.53
N ASN A 405 15.99 -16.40 26.80
CA ASN A 405 17.31 -16.71 27.32
C ASN A 405 17.28 -16.79 28.84
N ASP A 406 17.86 -17.85 29.41
CA ASP A 406 18.09 -17.92 30.85
C ASP A 406 19.16 -16.91 31.32
N ARG A 407 19.42 -16.86 32.63
CA ARG A 407 20.43 -15.96 33.22
C ARG A 407 21.86 -16.17 32.72
N TRP A 408 22.11 -17.27 32.02
CA TRP A 408 23.40 -17.63 31.45
C TRP A 408 23.41 -17.54 29.92
N GLY A 409 22.33 -17.05 29.30
CA GLY A 409 22.22 -16.88 27.85
C GLY A 409 21.80 -18.13 27.08
N ASN A 410 21.39 -19.22 27.76
CA ASN A 410 20.92 -20.41 27.05
C ASN A 410 19.45 -20.26 26.65
N PRO A 411 19.08 -20.67 25.41
CA PRO A 411 17.69 -20.66 24.99
C PRO A 411 16.91 -21.73 25.76
N VAL A 412 15.83 -21.32 26.42
CA VAL A 412 14.91 -22.18 27.18
C VAL A 412 13.46 -21.86 26.80
N ILE A 413 12.57 -22.81 27.04
CA ILE A 413 11.12 -22.58 26.88
C ILE A 413 10.70 -21.52 27.89
N ASN A 414 9.91 -20.56 27.44
CA ASN A 414 9.39 -19.50 28.30
C ASN A 414 8.50 -20.09 29.41
N PRO A 415 8.82 -19.85 30.70
CA PRO A 415 8.07 -20.41 31.83
C PRO A 415 6.62 -19.88 31.93
N ASP A 416 6.28 -18.81 31.22
CA ASP A 416 4.91 -18.27 31.17
C ASP A 416 3.95 -19.21 30.41
N TYR A 417 4.48 -20.17 29.64
CA TYR A 417 3.67 -21.15 28.91
C TYR A 417 3.32 -22.36 29.76
N ASN A 418 2.03 -22.67 29.85
CA ASN A 418 1.59 -23.96 30.37
C ASN A 418 1.69 -25.07 29.29
N ALA A 419 1.50 -26.33 29.70
CA ALA A 419 1.62 -27.48 28.81
C ALA A 419 0.65 -27.44 27.61
N ALA A 420 -0.57 -26.94 27.80
CA ALA A 420 -1.57 -26.83 26.74
C ALA A 420 -1.18 -25.75 25.72
N GLN A 421 -0.75 -24.58 26.18
CA GLN A 421 -0.27 -23.49 25.33
C GLN A 421 0.98 -23.88 24.54
N LEU A 422 1.90 -24.62 25.17
CA LEU A 422 3.08 -25.16 24.49
C LEU A 422 2.68 -26.16 23.39
N ALA A 423 1.75 -27.07 23.70
CA ALA A 423 1.25 -28.04 22.74
C ALA A 423 0.55 -27.35 21.55
N GLU A 424 -0.27 -26.34 21.81
CA GLU A 424 -0.92 -25.54 20.78
C GLU A 424 0.10 -24.79 19.89
N ALA A 425 1.09 -24.14 20.51
CA ALA A 425 2.13 -23.40 19.79
C ALA A 425 2.97 -24.32 18.90
N LEU A 426 3.41 -25.49 19.42
CA LEU A 426 4.19 -26.44 18.64
C LEU A 426 3.37 -27.15 17.57
N ALA A 427 2.09 -27.46 17.84
CA ALA A 427 1.18 -27.97 16.83
C ALA A 427 1.11 -26.98 15.65
N LYS A 428 0.90 -25.69 15.95
CA LYS A 428 0.84 -24.67 14.91
C LYS A 428 2.15 -24.53 14.11
N LEU A 429 3.30 -24.54 14.79
CA LEU A 429 4.63 -24.45 14.15
C LEU A 429 4.94 -25.63 13.23
N GLU A 430 4.41 -26.81 13.56
CA GLU A 430 4.63 -28.04 12.78
C GLU A 430 3.51 -28.31 11.76
N GLY A 431 2.51 -27.42 11.66
CA GLY A 431 1.40 -27.55 10.69
C GLY A 431 0.28 -28.50 11.12
N PHE A 432 0.16 -28.76 12.42
CA PHE A 432 -0.91 -29.54 13.02
C PHE A 432 -2.03 -28.63 13.54
N SER A 433 -3.26 -29.12 13.48
CA SER A 433 -4.40 -28.51 14.17
C SER A 433 -4.40 -28.96 15.62
N TYR A 434 -4.35 -28.00 16.55
CA TYR A 434 -4.47 -28.30 17.98
C TYR A 434 -5.89 -28.78 18.30
N ALA A 435 -5.99 -30.01 18.76
CA ALA A 435 -7.25 -30.70 19.04
C ALA A 435 -6.95 -31.87 19.99
N PRO A 436 -6.76 -31.59 21.30
CA PRO A 436 -6.40 -32.61 22.27
C PRO A 436 -7.54 -33.63 22.43
N SER A 437 -7.19 -34.91 22.49
CA SER A 437 -8.13 -36.01 22.68
C SER A 437 -8.46 -36.21 24.16
N GLU A 438 -9.73 -36.48 24.47
CA GLU A 438 -10.17 -36.84 25.82
C GLU A 438 -9.85 -38.32 26.16
N LEU A 439 -9.62 -39.15 25.14
CA LEU A 439 -9.37 -40.59 25.29
C LEU A 439 -7.88 -40.94 25.20
N GLN A 440 -7.17 -40.28 24.28
CA GLN A 440 -5.76 -40.54 23.99
C GLN A 440 -4.91 -39.42 24.58
N TRP A 441 -4.25 -39.69 25.69
CA TRP A 441 -3.49 -38.69 26.46
C TRP A 441 -2.32 -38.08 25.66
N TRP A 442 -1.76 -38.80 24.69
CA TRP A 442 -0.66 -38.34 23.83
C TRP A 442 -1.13 -37.57 22.60
N GLN A 443 -2.42 -37.62 22.26
CA GLN A 443 -2.95 -36.98 21.06
C GLN A 443 -3.30 -35.52 21.36
N HIS A 444 -2.34 -34.61 21.16
CA HIS A 444 -2.55 -33.17 21.39
C HIS A 444 -3.09 -32.43 20.15
N GLY A 445 -2.95 -33.02 18.96
CA GLY A 445 -3.44 -32.45 17.72
C GLY A 445 -3.23 -33.40 16.54
N HIS A 446 -3.72 -33.00 15.36
CA HIS A 446 -3.65 -33.81 14.15
C HIS A 446 -3.38 -32.97 12.90
N SER A 447 -2.69 -33.53 11.92
CA SER A 447 -2.53 -32.95 10.57
C SER A 447 -3.42 -33.68 9.56
N SER A 448 -3.54 -35.01 9.71
CA SER A 448 -4.45 -35.87 8.93
C SER A 448 -5.17 -36.85 9.87
N GLU A 449 -6.02 -37.73 9.34
CA GLU A 449 -6.71 -38.75 10.14
C GLU A 449 -5.78 -39.78 10.80
N ARG A 450 -4.52 -39.86 10.33
CA ARG A 450 -3.53 -40.84 10.80
C ARG A 450 -2.25 -40.20 11.32
N ASP A 451 -2.17 -38.87 11.35
CA ASP A 451 -0.95 -38.15 11.72
C ASP A 451 -1.21 -37.19 12.88
N PHE A 452 -0.53 -37.45 13.99
CA PHE A 452 -0.78 -36.82 15.29
C PHE A 452 0.48 -36.18 15.86
N ILE A 453 0.29 -35.29 16.83
CA ILE A 453 1.39 -34.64 17.56
C ILE A 453 1.24 -34.85 19.07
N TYR A 454 2.36 -35.19 19.71
CA TYR A 454 2.52 -35.25 21.15
C TYR A 454 3.62 -34.29 21.59
N VAL A 455 3.35 -33.48 22.63
CA VAL A 455 4.26 -32.43 23.09
C VAL A 455 4.49 -32.56 24.59
N THR A 456 5.75 -32.63 25.01
CA THR A 456 6.10 -32.72 26.44
C THR A 456 7.37 -31.97 26.77
N THR A 457 7.45 -31.42 27.98
CA THR A 457 8.70 -30.83 28.51
C THR A 457 9.57 -31.85 29.23
N GLN A 458 9.11 -33.10 29.36
CA GLN A 458 9.85 -34.16 30.03
C GLN A 458 10.85 -34.85 29.10
N ASN A 459 11.83 -35.52 29.71
CA ASN A 459 12.75 -36.38 29.01
C ASN A 459 12.11 -37.77 28.83
N LEU A 460 12.19 -38.31 27.62
CA LEU A 460 11.63 -39.64 27.31
C LEU A 460 12.73 -40.71 27.26
N SER A 461 12.51 -41.84 27.94
CA SER A 461 13.37 -43.02 27.87
C SER A 461 13.02 -43.89 26.66
N ALA A 462 13.94 -44.77 26.25
CA ALA A 462 13.69 -45.72 25.17
C ALA A 462 12.52 -46.68 25.47
N GLU A 463 12.28 -47.01 26.74
CA GLU A 463 11.16 -47.85 27.18
C GLU A 463 9.83 -47.11 27.04
N GLN A 464 9.78 -45.82 27.42
CA GLN A 464 8.60 -44.98 27.25
C GLN A 464 8.27 -44.76 25.77
N LEU A 465 9.29 -44.57 24.92
CA LEU A 465 9.11 -44.44 23.48
C LEU A 465 8.62 -45.74 22.83
N GLN A 466 9.07 -46.90 23.31
CA GLN A 466 8.55 -48.19 22.86
C GLN A 466 7.07 -48.34 23.22
N ALA A 467 6.70 -48.08 24.47
CA ALA A 467 5.30 -48.16 24.90
C ALA A 467 4.40 -47.21 24.10
N LEU A 468 4.89 -46.00 23.81
CA LEU A 468 4.18 -45.02 22.98
C LEU A 468 4.03 -45.50 21.53
N SER A 469 5.09 -46.08 20.94
CA SER A 469 5.04 -46.65 19.59
C SER A 469 4.02 -47.80 19.49
N ASP A 470 3.95 -48.66 20.51
CA ASP A 470 3.01 -49.78 20.57
C ASP A 470 1.56 -49.29 20.74
N GLU A 471 1.33 -48.21 21.50
CA GLU A 471 0.01 -47.60 21.73
C GLU A 471 -0.54 -46.87 20.49
N VAL A 472 0.33 -46.16 19.76
CA VAL A 472 -0.01 -45.50 18.47
C VAL A 472 -0.29 -46.54 17.37
N GLY A 473 0.43 -47.66 17.40
CA GLY A 473 0.31 -48.72 16.41
C GLY A 473 0.96 -48.38 15.06
N SER A 474 0.96 -49.34 14.13
CA SER A 474 1.65 -49.24 12.84
C SER A 474 0.93 -48.41 11.79
N ASP A 475 -0.37 -48.18 11.96
CA ASP A 475 -1.23 -47.53 10.96
C ASP A 475 -1.28 -46.00 11.11
N GLN A 476 -0.68 -45.46 12.18
CA GLN A 476 -0.67 -44.05 12.53
C GLN A 476 0.77 -43.56 12.70
N SER A 477 1.00 -42.26 12.45
CA SER A 477 2.25 -41.58 12.73
C SER A 477 2.08 -40.59 13.88
N LEU A 478 3.12 -40.50 14.73
CA LEU A 478 3.15 -39.57 15.85
C LEU A 478 4.44 -38.74 15.81
N LEU A 479 4.28 -37.42 15.73
CA LEU A 479 5.34 -36.46 15.95
C LEU A 479 5.47 -36.17 17.45
N VAL A 480 6.58 -36.60 18.05
CA VAL A 480 6.90 -36.39 19.46
C VAL A 480 7.88 -35.23 19.61
N CYS A 481 7.43 -34.15 20.23
CA CYS A 481 8.24 -32.99 20.58
C CYS A 481 8.56 -33.05 22.08
N CYS A 482 9.81 -33.36 22.44
CA CYS A 482 10.24 -33.47 23.84
C CYS A 482 11.48 -32.64 24.16
N ALA A 483 11.79 -32.43 25.45
CA ALA A 483 13.00 -31.70 25.86
C ALA A 483 14.27 -32.49 25.53
N ALA A 484 14.30 -33.76 25.92
CA ALA A 484 15.34 -34.69 25.51
C ALA A 484 14.81 -36.12 25.41
N PHE A 485 15.58 -36.97 24.75
CA PHE A 485 15.38 -38.41 24.75
C PHE A 485 16.74 -39.09 24.88
N HIS A 486 16.78 -40.17 25.65
CA HIS A 486 18.01 -40.89 26.00
C HIS A 486 17.95 -42.34 25.51
N GLY A 487 19.13 -42.90 25.20
CA GLY A 487 19.29 -44.31 24.86
C GLY A 487 19.26 -44.65 23.36
N VAL A 488 18.93 -43.70 22.48
CA VAL A 488 18.93 -43.91 21.02
C VAL A 488 19.30 -42.61 20.29
N SER A 489 20.12 -42.68 19.23
CA SER A 489 20.38 -41.53 18.35
C SER A 489 19.16 -41.25 17.45
N ALA A 490 19.03 -40.04 16.89
CA ALA A 490 17.89 -39.71 16.03
C ALA A 490 17.76 -40.65 14.81
N ALA A 491 18.89 -41.07 14.23
CA ALA A 491 18.93 -42.02 13.11
C ALA A 491 18.49 -43.43 13.55
N ALA A 492 18.99 -43.91 14.69
CA ALA A 492 18.60 -45.23 15.21
C ALA A 492 17.15 -45.26 15.74
N ALA A 493 16.58 -44.10 16.11
CA ALA A 493 15.19 -44.00 16.52
C ALA A 493 14.24 -44.20 15.33
N ALA A 494 14.58 -43.65 14.15
CA ALA A 494 13.78 -43.80 12.94
C ALA A 494 13.77 -45.26 12.42
N GLU A 495 14.88 -45.99 12.57
CA GLU A 495 14.92 -47.42 12.25
C GLU A 495 14.15 -48.28 13.26
N ARG A 496 14.19 -47.90 14.54
CA ARG A 496 13.56 -48.66 15.62
C ARG A 496 12.05 -48.43 15.73
N TRP A 497 11.59 -47.21 15.48
CA TRP A 497 10.19 -46.81 15.58
C TRP A 497 9.76 -46.07 14.31
N PRO A 498 9.36 -46.79 13.25
CA PRO A 498 9.01 -46.17 11.97
C PRO A 498 7.75 -45.29 12.05
N ASN A 499 6.91 -45.49 13.06
CA ASN A 499 5.71 -44.69 13.31
C ASN A 499 5.96 -43.44 14.17
N LEU A 500 7.15 -43.27 14.76
CA LEU A 500 7.49 -42.13 15.62
C LEU A 500 8.50 -41.20 14.97
N THR A 501 8.18 -39.90 14.94
CA THR A 501 9.14 -38.85 14.57
C THR A 501 9.52 -38.06 15.82
N LEU A 502 10.80 -38.06 16.20
CA LEU A 502 11.27 -37.39 17.43
C LEU A 502 11.94 -36.05 17.13
N LYS A 503 11.49 -34.97 17.77
CA LYS A 503 12.12 -33.64 17.71
C LYS A 503 12.41 -33.09 19.11
N LYS A 504 13.57 -32.41 19.23
CA LYS A 504 14.02 -31.81 20.50
C LYS A 504 13.68 -30.32 20.59
N ILE A 505 13.07 -29.91 21.68
CA ILE A 505 12.80 -28.51 22.05
C ILE A 505 13.96 -28.01 22.93
N PRO A 506 14.52 -26.80 22.74
CA PRO A 506 14.09 -25.71 21.85
C PRO A 506 14.72 -25.75 20.45
N LYS A 507 15.64 -26.67 20.17
CA LYS A 507 16.42 -26.70 18.92
C LYS A 507 15.55 -26.70 17.66
N MET A 508 14.43 -27.44 17.67
CA MET A 508 13.50 -27.47 16.54
C MET A 508 12.83 -26.11 16.28
N VAL A 509 12.49 -25.38 17.35
CA VAL A 509 11.83 -24.07 17.29
C VAL A 509 12.82 -23.03 16.78
N LEU A 510 14.05 -23.09 17.29
CA LEU A 510 15.15 -22.24 16.83
C LEU A 510 15.49 -22.42 15.34
N ALA A 511 15.35 -23.64 14.81
CA ALA A 511 15.61 -23.92 13.40
C ALA A 511 14.47 -23.49 12.44
N ARG A 512 13.27 -23.26 12.95
CA ARG A 512 12.06 -22.92 12.17
C ARG A 512 11.82 -21.42 12.05
N CYS A 513 12.34 -20.63 12.99
CA CYS A 513 12.07 -19.20 13.10
C CYS A 513 13.37 -18.39 13.04
N GLU A 514 13.25 -17.15 12.59
CA GLU A 514 14.32 -16.15 12.73
C GLU A 514 14.19 -15.46 14.10
N TRP A 515 15.33 -15.15 14.72
CA TRP A 515 15.38 -14.64 16.10
C TRP A 515 16.27 -13.40 16.16
N GLY A 516 15.91 -12.43 17.02
CA GLY A 516 16.76 -11.28 17.31
C GLY A 516 16.84 -10.23 16.19
N HIS A 517 15.90 -10.25 15.24
CA HIS A 517 15.71 -9.17 14.26
C HIS A 517 14.69 -8.17 14.81
N ASP A 518 15.15 -6.95 15.09
CA ASP A 518 14.34 -5.82 15.56
C ASP A 518 14.06 -4.81 14.41
N ASP A 519 14.62 -5.08 13.23
CA ASP A 519 14.41 -4.35 12.00
C ASP A 519 13.48 -5.13 11.06
N TYR A 520 12.61 -4.43 10.35
CA TYR A 520 11.64 -5.01 9.39
C TYR A 520 12.31 -5.59 8.12
N SER A 521 13.57 -6.00 8.23
CA SER A 521 14.42 -6.59 7.19
C SER A 521 14.02 -8.04 6.90
N LEU A 522 12.72 -8.29 6.69
CA LEU A 522 12.24 -9.58 6.24
C LEU A 522 12.68 -9.76 4.77
N ASN A 523 13.45 -10.81 4.49
CA ASN A 523 13.64 -11.31 3.14
C ASN A 523 12.28 -11.84 2.65
N VAL A 524 11.40 -10.96 2.17
CA VAL A 524 10.16 -11.35 1.50
C VAL A 524 10.55 -11.87 0.11
N ALA A 525 11.15 -13.05 0.08
CA ALA A 525 11.30 -13.81 -1.15
C ALA A 525 9.88 -14.08 -1.66
N ASN A 526 9.56 -13.53 -2.84
CA ASN A 526 8.32 -13.67 -3.58
C ASN A 526 7.48 -14.87 -3.14
N LEU A 527 6.41 -14.60 -2.39
CA LEU A 527 5.39 -15.61 -2.11
C LEU A 527 4.92 -16.18 -3.47
N PRO A 528 4.82 -17.52 -3.62
CA PRO A 528 4.26 -18.08 -4.83
C PRO A 528 2.86 -17.50 -5.02
N MET A 529 2.63 -16.87 -6.18
CA MET A 529 1.33 -16.29 -6.52
C MET A 529 0.25 -17.35 -6.31
N ALA A 530 -0.79 -17.01 -5.56
CA ALA A 530 -1.94 -17.88 -5.38
C ALA A 530 -2.45 -18.31 -6.75
N GLN A 531 -2.55 -19.63 -6.98
CA GLN A 531 -3.14 -20.13 -8.21
C GLN A 531 -4.59 -19.63 -8.28
N PRO A 532 -5.02 -19.02 -9.39
CA PRO A 532 -6.41 -18.60 -9.51
C PRO A 532 -7.30 -19.82 -9.33
N GLU A 533 -8.22 -19.76 -8.36
CA GLU A 533 -9.29 -20.77 -8.25
C GLU A 533 -10.02 -20.80 -9.59
N GLU A 534 -10.06 -21.97 -10.23
CA GLU A 534 -10.85 -22.16 -11.43
C GLU A 534 -12.30 -21.83 -11.08
N ALA A 535 -12.82 -20.74 -11.65
CA ALA A 535 -14.20 -20.34 -11.49
C ALA A 535 -15.09 -21.50 -11.93
N GLN A 536 -15.68 -22.19 -10.95
CA GLN A 536 -16.76 -23.15 -11.17
C GLN A 536 -17.85 -22.39 -11.91
N HIS A 537 -17.98 -22.66 -13.21
CA HIS A 537 -19.00 -22.04 -14.04
C HIS A 537 -20.36 -22.37 -13.44
N ALA A 538 -21.02 -21.35 -12.90
CA ALA A 538 -22.45 -21.44 -12.62
C ALA A 538 -23.17 -21.83 -13.92
N PRO A 539 -24.03 -22.86 -13.93
CA PRO A 539 -24.72 -23.28 -15.13
C PRO A 539 -25.59 -22.13 -15.64
N ARG A 540 -25.45 -21.80 -16.92
CA ARG A 540 -26.28 -20.78 -17.61
C ARG A 540 -27.77 -21.06 -17.38
N PRO A 541 -28.59 -20.05 -17.06
CA PRO A 541 -30.03 -20.22 -17.03
C PRO A 541 -30.53 -20.53 -18.45
N ALA A 542 -31.36 -21.56 -18.57
CA ALA A 542 -31.98 -21.96 -19.83
C ALA A 542 -32.91 -20.85 -20.36
N PRO A 543 -33.07 -20.70 -21.70
CA PRO A 543 -33.94 -19.68 -22.27
C PRO A 543 -35.40 -19.95 -21.91
N GLY A 544 -36.08 -18.92 -21.39
CA GLY A 544 -37.46 -19.00 -20.91
C GLY A 544 -38.47 -19.48 -21.97
N GLY A 545 -39.10 -20.62 -21.69
CA GLY A 545 -40.28 -21.14 -22.39
C GLY A 545 -41.57 -20.60 -21.78
N ARG A 546 -42.44 -20.06 -22.63
CA ARG A 546 -43.76 -19.50 -22.31
C ARG A 546 -44.66 -20.49 -21.54
N GLY A 547 -45.12 -20.03 -20.38
CA GLY A 547 -46.40 -20.27 -19.69
C GLY A 547 -47.17 -21.58 -19.87
N LYS A 548 -47.42 -22.25 -18.74
CA LYS A 548 -48.68 -22.94 -18.43
C LYS A 548 -48.96 -22.91 -16.92
N LYS A 549 -50.15 -22.46 -16.54
CA LYS A 549 -50.72 -22.54 -15.19
C LYS A 549 -51.00 -24.01 -14.82
N ALA A 550 -50.63 -24.41 -13.60
CA ALA A 550 -51.27 -25.46 -12.79
C ALA A 550 -50.77 -25.25 -11.34
N ALA A 551 -51.61 -24.85 -10.40
CA ALA A 551 -52.51 -25.66 -9.56
C ALA A 551 -51.88 -25.88 -8.18
N ALA A 552 -52.54 -25.34 -7.16
CA ALA A 552 -52.18 -25.42 -5.75
C ALA A 552 -52.29 -26.86 -5.23
N MET A 553 -51.42 -27.23 -4.28
CA MET A 553 -51.48 -28.43 -3.43
C MET A 553 -50.53 -28.22 -2.21
N PRO A 554 -50.72 -28.93 -1.09
CA PRO A 554 -51.01 -28.32 0.21
C PRO A 554 -49.85 -28.38 1.22
N ASP A 555 -50.09 -27.66 2.32
CA ASP A 555 -49.30 -27.53 3.53
C ASP A 555 -48.87 -28.89 4.12
N LEU A 556 -47.59 -28.99 4.50
CA LEU A 556 -46.90 -30.21 4.91
C LEU A 556 -46.46 -30.12 6.39
N PHE A 557 -47.23 -29.44 7.23
CA PHE A 557 -47.09 -29.48 8.69
C PHE A 557 -48.47 -29.56 9.34
N GLY A 558 -48.96 -30.79 9.50
CA GLY A 558 -50.02 -31.07 10.47
C GLY A 558 -49.42 -31.04 11.86
N ASP A 559 -49.97 -30.18 12.71
CA ASP A 559 -49.77 -30.19 14.16
C ASP A 559 -51.13 -30.52 14.79
N ASP A 560 -51.33 -31.79 15.13
CA ASP A 560 -52.41 -32.25 16.00
C ASP A 560 -51.87 -32.29 17.43
N GLY A 561 -52.47 -31.50 18.31
CA GLY A 561 -52.18 -31.48 19.73
C GLY A 561 -53.23 -30.73 20.53
N GLU A 562 -54.39 -31.38 20.74
CA GLU A 562 -55.43 -30.98 21.69
C GLU A 562 -54.87 -30.75 23.11
N ALA A 563 -55.34 -29.70 23.79
CA ALA A 563 -55.70 -29.74 25.20
C ALA A 563 -56.50 -28.49 25.62
N THR A 564 -57.79 -28.75 25.93
CA THR A 564 -58.74 -28.00 26.78
C THR A 564 -59.24 -26.62 26.37
#